data_AF-A0A1D2VN74-F1
#
_entry.id   AF-A0A1D2VN74-F1
#
_cell.length_a   1.000
_cell.length_b   1.000
_cell.length_c   1.000
_cell.angle_alpha   90.00
_cell.angle_beta   90.00
_cell.angle_gamma   90.00
#
_symmetry.space_group_name_H-M   'P 1'
#
loop_
_entity.id
_entity.type
_entity.pdbx_description
1 polymer ?
#
loop_
_entity_poly.entity_id
_entity_poly.type
_entity_poly.pdbx_seq_one_letter_code
_entity_poly.pdbx_strand_id
1 'polypeptide(L)'
;MTVNSVDPISWSALREIVHHNRLAQLKRAPEVTAEYHKYKHHIAVLNTSVFKHLVCVQLKWASEAFYLDPAYNDTNINLPLVSNKSTSHKLFMFSEDTLILPNHFPYNLEQNIKHLVVWSKILIKSIEEENEENDKPIEKNQTPINDNTTQFQIPGDISLRNKSIIHKYIVKTFHKKHHIKEENILWFRNFNHLQSIKTLSHIHVLVKDVPSHTLDAILETEGALLTEQDYLDIDKQLHNL
;
A
#
# COMPACT_ATOMS: atom_id res chain seq x y z
N MET A 1 -36.62 -3.62 -11.37
CA MET A 1 -36.09 -4.55 -10.35
C MET A 1 -34.69 -4.06 -10.01
N THR A 2 -34.51 -3.47 -8.83
CA THR A 2 -33.22 -2.95 -8.36
C THR A 2 -32.37 -4.13 -7.91
N VAL A 3 -31.30 -4.42 -8.63
CA VAL A 3 -30.34 -5.46 -8.28
C VAL A 3 -29.57 -5.00 -7.03
N ASN A 4 -30.04 -5.40 -5.85
CA ASN A 4 -29.24 -5.44 -4.63
C ASN A 4 -28.25 -6.61 -4.76
N SER A 5 -27.25 -6.53 -5.63
CA SER A 5 -26.20 -7.57 -5.66
C SER A 5 -25.17 -7.23 -4.58
N VAL A 6 -25.42 -7.74 -3.37
CA VAL A 6 -24.45 -7.86 -2.26
C VAL A 6 -23.51 -9.05 -2.53
N ASP A 7 -23.40 -9.50 -3.78
CA ASP A 7 -22.61 -10.65 -4.13
C ASP A 7 -21.11 -10.33 -3.99
N PRO A 8 -20.32 -11.28 -3.46
CA PRO A 8 -18.88 -11.12 -3.41
C PRO A 8 -18.28 -10.94 -4.81
N ILE A 9 -17.29 -10.05 -4.93
CA ILE A 9 -16.59 -9.76 -6.17
C ILE A 9 -15.69 -10.95 -6.53
N SER A 10 -15.86 -11.48 -7.74
CA SER A 10 -15.07 -12.62 -8.23
C SER A 10 -13.64 -12.26 -8.59
N TRP A 11 -12.73 -13.25 -8.60
CA TRP A 11 -11.35 -13.04 -9.02
C TRP A 11 -11.21 -12.41 -10.41
N SER A 12 -12.00 -12.89 -11.37
CA SER A 12 -12.01 -12.34 -12.73
C SER A 12 -12.42 -10.86 -12.75
N ALA A 13 -13.48 -10.52 -12.02
CA ALA A 13 -13.94 -9.14 -11.90
C ALA A 13 -12.91 -8.25 -11.19
N LEU A 14 -12.19 -8.76 -10.18
CA LEU A 14 -11.12 -8.01 -9.51
C LEU A 14 -9.98 -7.67 -10.48
N ARG A 15 -9.53 -8.64 -11.28
CA ARG A 15 -8.49 -8.39 -12.29
C ARG A 15 -8.94 -7.32 -13.28
N GLU A 16 -10.18 -7.39 -13.75
CA GLU A 16 -10.76 -6.38 -14.64
C GLU A 16 -10.85 -4.99 -14.00
N ILE A 17 -11.27 -4.90 -12.74
CA ILE A 17 -11.37 -3.64 -11.99
C ILE A 17 -10.00 -3.01 -11.83
N VAL A 18 -9.00 -3.78 -11.40
CA VAL A 18 -7.63 -3.27 -11.17
C VAL A 18 -6.96 -2.91 -12.50
N HIS A 19 -7.08 -3.76 -13.52
CA HIS A 19 -6.51 -3.50 -14.85
C HIS A 19 -7.02 -2.18 -15.46
N HIS A 20 -8.30 -1.89 -15.30
CA HIS A 20 -8.91 -0.65 -15.79
C HIS A 20 -8.91 0.49 -14.77
N ASN A 21 -8.19 0.34 -13.66
CA ASN A 21 -8.07 1.34 -12.59
C ASN A 21 -9.42 1.83 -12.01
N ARG A 22 -10.45 0.97 -12.00
CA ARG A 22 -11.81 1.29 -11.52
C ARG A 22 -11.97 1.02 -10.02
N LEU A 23 -10.96 1.38 -9.23
CA LEU A 23 -10.84 0.99 -7.81
C LEU A 23 -12.03 1.42 -6.93
N ALA A 24 -12.77 2.46 -7.33
CA ALA A 24 -14.01 2.90 -6.66
C ALA A 24 -15.13 1.83 -6.65
N GLN A 25 -15.03 0.80 -7.49
CA GLN A 25 -15.95 -0.34 -7.48
C GLN A 25 -15.64 -1.34 -6.36
N LEU A 26 -14.43 -1.31 -5.79
CA LEU A 26 -14.04 -2.17 -4.69
C LEU A 26 -14.72 -1.68 -3.40
N LYS A 27 -15.87 -2.27 -3.10
CA LYS A 27 -16.68 -1.92 -1.94
C LYS A 27 -16.66 -3.03 -0.91
N ARG A 28 -16.83 -2.65 0.36
CA ARG A 28 -17.05 -3.59 1.45
C ARG A 28 -18.51 -4.04 1.45
N ALA A 29 -18.78 -5.20 2.05
CA ALA A 29 -20.14 -5.58 2.36
C ALA A 29 -20.75 -4.58 3.37
N PRO A 30 -22.08 -4.38 3.38
CA PRO A 30 -22.74 -3.49 4.33
C PRO A 30 -22.39 -3.78 5.80
N GLU A 31 -22.26 -5.06 6.15
CA GLU A 31 -21.96 -5.54 7.51
C GLU A 31 -20.56 -5.12 7.94
N VAL A 32 -19.56 -5.38 7.08
CA VAL A 32 -18.17 -4.97 7.32
C VAL A 32 -18.04 -3.44 7.34
N THR A 33 -18.83 -2.75 6.51
CA THR A 33 -18.90 -1.28 6.54
C THR A 33 -19.40 -0.78 7.89
N ALA A 34 -20.46 -1.39 8.43
CA ALA A 34 -20.98 -1.06 9.74
C ALA A 34 -19.97 -1.35 10.87
N GLU A 35 -19.26 -2.48 10.81
CA GLU A 35 -18.18 -2.80 11.76
C GLU A 35 -17.04 -1.78 11.71
N TYR A 36 -16.62 -1.39 10.51
CA TYR A 36 -15.61 -0.35 10.32
C TYR A 36 -16.05 0.99 10.92
N HIS A 37 -17.32 1.39 10.75
CA HIS A 37 -17.85 2.59 11.37
C HIS A 37 -17.92 2.49 12.90
N LYS A 38 -18.33 1.34 13.46
CA LYS A 38 -18.31 1.09 14.91
C LYS A 38 -16.90 1.19 15.46
N TYR A 39 -15.92 0.59 14.78
CA TYR A 39 -14.51 0.69 15.14
C TYR A 39 -14.02 2.15 15.11
N LYS A 40 -14.29 2.90 14.04
CA LYS A 40 -13.94 4.33 13.98
C LYS A 40 -14.56 5.15 15.11
N HIS A 41 -15.82 4.89 15.41
CA HIS A 41 -16.51 5.57 16.51
C HIS A 41 -15.88 5.22 17.86
N HIS A 42 -15.57 3.95 18.12
CA HIS A 42 -14.90 3.52 19.34
C HIS A 42 -13.53 4.20 19.52
N ILE A 43 -12.73 4.26 18.46
CA ILE A 43 -11.44 4.95 18.47
C ILE A 43 -11.61 6.45 18.74
N ALA A 44 -12.59 7.11 18.14
CA ALA A 44 -12.88 8.53 18.41
C ALA A 44 -13.28 8.77 19.88
N VAL A 45 -14.05 7.87 20.49
CA VAL A 45 -14.44 7.95 21.92
C VAL A 45 -13.23 7.85 22.85
N LEU A 46 -12.19 7.10 22.47
CA LEU A 46 -10.93 7.02 23.22
C LEU A 46 -10.02 8.26 23.05
N ASN A 47 -10.53 9.34 22.44
CA ASN A 47 -9.78 10.56 22.11
C ASN A 47 -8.48 10.27 21.35
N THR A 48 -8.52 9.26 20.48
CA THR A 48 -7.42 8.85 19.61
C THR A 48 -7.91 8.73 18.17
N SER A 49 -6.99 8.42 17.26
CA SER A 49 -7.29 8.31 15.84
C SER A 49 -7.00 6.92 15.31
N VAL A 50 -7.61 6.59 14.17
CA VAL A 50 -7.34 5.32 13.48
C VAL A 50 -5.86 5.21 13.11
N PHE A 51 -5.25 6.33 12.73
CA PHE A 51 -3.83 6.42 12.42
C PHE A 51 -2.97 6.14 13.66
N LYS A 52 -3.22 6.84 14.79
CA LYS A 52 -2.48 6.62 16.04
C LYS A 52 -2.61 5.18 16.52
N HIS A 53 -3.82 4.62 16.50
CA HIS A 53 -4.03 3.23 16.89
C HIS A 53 -3.28 2.25 15.97
N LEU A 54 -3.34 2.45 14.65
CA LEU A 54 -2.60 1.63 13.68
C LEU A 54 -1.09 1.67 13.95
N VAL A 55 -0.50 2.87 14.06
CA VAL A 55 0.96 3.01 14.17
C VAL A 55 1.49 2.54 15.53
N CYS A 56 0.77 2.80 16.63
CA CYS A 56 1.22 2.43 17.97
C CYS A 56 0.94 0.96 18.32
N VAL A 57 -0.23 0.44 17.95
CA VAL A 57 -0.68 -0.89 18.40
C VAL A 57 -0.45 -1.97 17.35
N GLN A 58 -0.84 -1.73 16.10
CA GLN A 58 -0.78 -2.74 15.05
C GLN A 58 0.62 -2.83 14.43
N LEU A 59 1.19 -1.69 14.03
CA LEU A 59 2.51 -1.63 13.40
C LEU A 59 3.65 -1.56 14.42
N LYS A 60 3.37 -1.07 15.64
CA LYS A 60 4.37 -0.82 16.69
C LYS A 60 5.54 0.05 16.21
N TRP A 61 5.23 0.95 15.28
CA TRP A 61 6.17 1.86 14.66
C TRP A 61 6.29 3.19 15.41
N ALA A 62 5.49 3.41 16.45
CA ALA A 62 5.60 4.56 17.33
C ALA A 62 5.20 4.18 18.76
N SER A 63 5.74 4.89 19.74
CA SER A 63 5.24 4.87 21.12
C SER A 63 4.11 5.89 21.26
N GLU A 64 3.11 5.58 22.10
CA GLU A 64 2.07 6.54 22.47
C GLU A 64 2.63 7.82 23.08
N ALA A 65 3.80 7.73 23.73
CA ALA A 65 4.49 8.87 24.33
C ALA A 65 4.86 9.95 23.29
N PHE A 66 5.09 9.58 22.03
CA PHE A 66 5.37 10.56 20.96
C PHE A 66 4.15 11.39 20.57
N TYR A 67 2.94 10.91 20.88
CA TYR A 67 1.67 11.60 20.62
C TYR A 67 1.15 12.39 21.84
N LEU A 68 2.02 12.66 22.82
CA LEU A 68 1.68 13.54 23.96
C LEU A 68 1.81 15.03 23.62
N ASP A 69 2.53 15.38 22.55
CA ASP A 69 2.66 16.75 22.07
C ASP A 69 1.54 17.10 21.05
N PRO A 70 0.70 18.11 21.32
CA PRO A 70 -0.40 18.54 20.43
C PRO A 70 0.02 18.96 19.02
N ALA A 71 1.30 19.27 18.79
CA ALA A 71 1.84 19.57 17.46
C ALA A 71 1.79 18.34 16.52
N TYR A 72 1.64 17.15 17.08
CA TYR A 72 1.60 15.88 16.37
C TYR A 72 0.17 15.35 16.27
N ASN A 73 -0.50 15.70 15.18
CA ASN A 73 -1.86 15.28 14.87
C ASN A 73 -1.94 14.58 13.50
N ASP A 74 -3.08 13.93 13.23
CA ASP A 74 -3.31 13.13 12.01
C ASP A 74 -3.24 13.91 10.70
N THR A 75 -3.15 15.24 10.75
CA THR A 75 -3.08 16.12 9.57
C THR A 75 -1.65 16.49 9.19
N ASN A 76 -0.66 16.20 10.04
CA ASN A 76 0.74 16.48 9.74
C ASN A 76 1.37 15.33 8.91
N ILE A 77 1.41 15.54 7.59
CA ILE A 77 1.96 14.61 6.58
C ILE A 77 3.49 14.46 6.69
N ASN A 78 4.18 15.42 7.29
CA ASN A 78 5.60 15.32 7.60
C ASN A 78 5.81 14.42 8.81
N LEU A 79 5.62 13.10 8.69
CA LEU A 79 5.80 12.16 9.81
C LEU A 79 7.22 12.24 10.42
N PRO A 80 7.39 12.71 11.67
CA PRO A 80 8.60 12.51 12.45
C PRO A 80 8.33 11.55 13.63
N LEU A 81 7.20 10.85 13.65
CA LEU A 81 6.72 10.08 14.82
C LEU A 81 6.79 8.57 14.65
N VAL A 82 7.13 8.11 13.46
CA VAL A 82 7.54 6.72 13.31
C VAL A 82 8.96 6.63 13.86
N SER A 83 9.13 5.84 14.91
CA SER A 83 10.25 5.82 15.87
C SER A 83 11.64 5.61 15.27
N ASN A 84 11.74 5.38 13.97
CA ASN A 84 12.96 5.39 13.20
C ASN A 84 12.58 5.91 11.80
N LYS A 85 12.76 7.22 11.56
CA LYS A 85 12.62 7.77 10.21
C LYS A 85 13.69 7.08 9.39
N SER A 86 13.28 6.19 8.49
CA SER A 86 14.21 5.53 7.59
C SER A 86 15.14 6.57 6.97
N THR A 87 16.44 6.35 7.07
CA THR A 87 17.44 7.18 6.39
C THR A 87 17.43 6.91 4.88
N SER A 88 16.73 5.86 4.45
CA SER A 88 16.58 5.46 3.07
C SER A 88 15.31 6.01 2.46
N HIS A 89 15.38 6.34 1.17
CA HIS A 89 14.21 6.64 0.33
C HIS A 89 13.79 5.43 -0.53
N LYS A 90 14.35 4.24 -0.26
CA LYS A 90 14.15 3.02 -1.07
C LYS A 90 13.05 2.12 -0.49
N LEU A 91 11.93 2.01 -1.22
CA LEU A 91 10.76 1.20 -0.88
C LEU A 91 11.08 -0.30 -0.73
N PHE A 92 10.75 -0.89 0.41
CA PHE A 92 10.89 -2.34 0.68
C PHE A 92 12.33 -2.85 0.74
N MET A 93 13.31 -2.00 1.03
CA MET A 93 14.71 -2.42 1.20
C MET A 93 15.05 -2.82 2.64
N PHE A 94 14.42 -2.15 3.61
CA PHE A 94 14.72 -2.30 5.02
C PHE A 94 13.54 -2.93 5.77
N SER A 95 13.84 -3.86 6.67
CA SER A 95 12.84 -4.63 7.43
C SER A 95 11.99 -3.74 8.33
N GLU A 96 12.61 -2.72 8.92
CA GLU A 96 11.95 -1.78 9.82
C GLU A 96 10.90 -0.92 9.11
N ASP A 97 10.93 -0.84 7.79
CA ASP A 97 10.07 0.04 7.00
C ASP A 97 8.84 -0.65 6.42
N THR A 98 8.72 -1.97 6.57
CA THR A 98 7.72 -2.77 5.87
C THR A 98 7.07 -3.78 6.80
N LEU A 99 5.74 -3.86 6.78
CA LEU A 99 5.01 -4.89 7.52
C LEU A 99 3.77 -5.34 6.75
N ILE A 100 3.57 -6.64 6.66
CA ILE A 100 2.41 -7.25 6.00
C ILE A 100 1.39 -7.64 7.06
N LEU A 101 0.17 -7.10 6.96
CA LEU A 101 -0.93 -7.40 7.87
C LEU A 101 -2.19 -7.83 7.11
N PRO A 102 -3.10 -8.59 7.73
CA PRO A 102 -4.42 -8.81 7.14
C PRO A 102 -5.19 -7.48 7.11
N ASN A 103 -6.02 -7.27 6.08
CA ASN A 103 -6.96 -6.16 6.11
C ASN A 103 -8.09 -6.49 7.08
N HIS A 104 -8.15 -5.77 8.21
CA HIS A 104 -9.19 -5.93 9.22
C HIS A 104 -10.61 -5.65 8.71
N PHE A 105 -10.75 -4.85 7.64
CA PHE A 105 -12.04 -4.51 7.03
C PHE A 105 -11.97 -4.75 5.51
N PRO A 106 -11.97 -6.04 5.09
CA PRO A 106 -11.76 -6.40 3.70
C PRO A 106 -12.93 -5.96 2.81
N TYR A 107 -12.67 -5.88 1.51
CA TYR A 107 -13.71 -5.73 0.50
C TYR A 107 -14.62 -6.97 0.45
N ASN A 108 -15.77 -6.84 -0.21
CA ASN A 108 -16.69 -7.96 -0.43
C ASN A 108 -16.11 -8.90 -1.49
N LEU A 109 -15.25 -9.84 -1.10
CA LEU A 109 -14.51 -10.73 -2.01
C LEU A 109 -14.97 -12.19 -1.83
N GLU A 110 -14.80 -13.02 -2.87
CA GLU A 110 -15.00 -14.47 -2.73
C GLU A 110 -14.18 -15.07 -1.57
N GLN A 111 -14.71 -16.10 -0.91
CA GLN A 111 -14.17 -16.63 0.35
C GLN A 111 -12.72 -17.14 0.26
N ASN A 112 -12.33 -17.61 -0.93
CA ASN A 112 -10.98 -18.10 -1.25
C ASN A 112 -9.98 -16.98 -1.59
N ILE A 113 -10.42 -15.71 -1.57
CA ILE A 113 -9.57 -14.55 -1.78
C ILE A 113 -9.27 -13.91 -0.43
N LYS A 114 -7.99 -13.71 -0.13
CA LYS A 114 -7.52 -13.05 1.10
C LYS A 114 -7.00 -11.67 0.80
N HIS A 115 -7.39 -10.72 1.63
CA HIS A 115 -7.05 -9.32 1.48
C HIS A 115 -5.99 -8.93 2.52
N LEU A 116 -4.79 -8.67 2.05
CA LEU A 116 -3.64 -8.26 2.83
C LEU A 116 -3.31 -6.79 2.54
N VAL A 117 -2.61 -6.16 3.47
CA VAL A 117 -2.09 -4.80 3.34
C VAL A 117 -0.60 -4.85 3.63
N VAL A 118 0.21 -4.38 2.68
CA VAL A 118 1.64 -4.15 2.90
C VAL A 118 1.80 -2.68 3.26
N TRP A 119 2.18 -2.42 4.50
CA TRP A 119 2.44 -1.09 5.01
C TRP A 119 3.88 -0.67 4.74
N SER A 120 4.10 0.60 4.43
CA SER A 120 5.43 1.17 4.28
C SER A 120 5.59 2.49 5.04
N LYS A 121 6.73 2.65 5.71
CA LYS A 121 7.19 3.94 6.25
C LYS A 121 7.60 4.91 5.14
N ILE A 122 8.05 4.39 4.00
CA ILE A 122 8.45 5.18 2.85
C ILE A 122 7.19 5.56 2.06
N LEU A 123 7.07 6.85 1.75
CA LEU A 123 5.92 7.37 1.02
C LEU A 123 5.94 6.88 -0.43
N ILE A 124 4.90 6.18 -0.85
CA ILE A 124 4.65 5.88 -2.26
C ILE A 124 3.97 7.12 -2.85
N LYS A 125 4.71 7.93 -3.57
CA LYS A 125 4.20 9.18 -4.15
C LYS A 125 3.52 8.96 -5.49
N SER A 126 2.49 9.75 -5.75
CA SER A 126 1.95 9.92 -7.11
C SER A 126 2.93 10.66 -7.99
N ILE A 127 2.75 10.58 -9.31
CA ILE A 127 3.62 11.24 -10.29
C ILE A 127 3.70 12.75 -10.03
N GLU A 128 2.57 13.38 -9.70
CA GLU A 128 2.50 14.81 -9.42
C GLU A 128 3.29 15.19 -8.16
N GLU A 129 3.16 14.39 -7.09
CA GLU A 129 3.89 14.59 -5.84
C GLU A 129 5.42 14.39 -6.01
N GLU A 130 5.85 13.54 -6.94
CA GLU A 130 7.29 13.39 -7.30
C GLU A 130 7.80 14.60 -8.08
N ASN A 131 7.02 15.10 -9.05
CA ASN A 131 7.39 16.25 -9.87
C ASN A 131 7.49 17.55 -9.05
N GLU A 132 6.54 17.80 -8.15
CA GLU A 132 6.54 18.98 -7.27
C GLU A 132 7.76 19.02 -6.32
N GLU A 133 8.29 17.86 -5.93
CA GLU A 133 9.50 17.79 -5.10
C GLU A 133 10.77 18.04 -5.91
N ASN A 134 10.82 17.55 -7.15
CA ASN A 134 11.94 17.75 -8.07
C ASN A 134 12.04 19.20 -8.58
N ASP A 135 10.94 19.95 -8.63
CA ASP A 135 10.90 21.38 -8.98
C ASP A 135 11.35 22.31 -7.83
N LYS A 136 11.66 21.78 -6.64
CA LYS A 136 12.34 22.56 -5.58
C LYS A 136 13.81 22.78 -5.97
N PRO A 137 14.38 23.99 -5.76
CA PRO A 137 15.74 24.28 -6.19
C PRO A 137 16.74 23.46 -5.38
N ILE A 138 17.25 22.36 -5.97
CA ILE A 138 18.36 21.56 -5.46
C ILE A 138 19.43 21.47 -6.56
N GLU A 139 20.69 21.63 -6.15
CA GLU A 139 21.88 21.67 -7.00
C GLU A 139 21.89 20.57 -8.07
N LYS A 140 22.01 21.02 -9.32
CA LYS A 140 22.00 20.22 -10.55
C LYS A 140 23.08 19.13 -10.50
N ASN A 141 22.68 17.87 -10.28
CA ASN A 141 23.47 16.69 -10.62
C ASN A 141 22.59 15.44 -10.83
N GLN A 142 21.41 15.58 -11.41
CA GLN A 142 20.63 14.44 -11.88
C GLN A 142 20.14 14.72 -13.31
N THR A 143 20.57 13.86 -14.23
CA THR A 143 20.10 13.82 -15.61
C THR A 143 18.59 13.56 -15.60
N PRO A 144 17.78 14.37 -16.32
CA PRO A 144 16.35 14.14 -16.38
C PRO A 144 16.08 12.82 -17.11
N ILE A 145 15.41 11.90 -16.43
CA ILE A 145 14.85 10.69 -17.05
C ILE A 145 13.64 11.17 -17.84
N ASN A 146 13.80 11.34 -19.14
CA ASN A 146 12.70 11.67 -20.06
C ASN A 146 11.91 10.39 -20.35
N ASP A 147 10.96 10.04 -19.48
CA ASP A 147 9.97 8.98 -19.75
C ASP A 147 9.02 9.47 -20.86
N ASN A 148 9.37 9.19 -22.11
CA ASN A 148 8.56 9.52 -23.30
C ASN A 148 7.43 8.49 -23.58
N THR A 149 7.14 7.58 -22.65
CA THR A 149 5.96 6.73 -22.73
C THR A 149 4.72 7.55 -22.40
N THR A 150 4.05 8.03 -23.45
CA THR A 150 2.70 8.62 -23.45
C THR A 150 1.64 7.56 -23.11
N GLN A 151 1.78 6.90 -21.96
CA GLN A 151 0.68 6.23 -21.30
C GLN A 151 -0.02 7.33 -20.49
N PHE A 152 -1.22 7.72 -20.92
CA PHE A 152 -2.04 8.77 -20.30
C PHE A 152 -1.80 8.85 -18.79
N GLN A 153 -1.15 9.92 -18.31
CA GLN A 153 -0.95 10.13 -16.88
C GLN A 153 -2.34 10.22 -16.25
N ILE A 154 -2.72 9.16 -15.53
CA ILE A 154 -3.97 9.13 -14.78
C ILE A 154 -3.70 9.95 -13.51
N PRO A 155 -4.45 11.05 -13.26
CA PRO A 155 -4.18 11.90 -12.11
C PRO A 155 -4.15 11.12 -10.80
N GLY A 156 -3.08 11.29 -10.01
CA GLY A 156 -2.89 10.60 -8.73
C GLY A 156 -2.46 9.13 -8.82
N ASP A 157 -2.08 8.64 -10.00
CA ASP A 157 -1.40 7.35 -10.18
C ASP A 157 0.09 7.45 -9.85
N ILE A 158 0.74 6.30 -9.66
CA ILE A 158 2.16 6.20 -9.31
C ILE A 158 3.04 6.02 -10.55
N SER A 159 4.29 6.49 -10.47
CA SER A 159 5.26 6.40 -11.57
C SER A 159 5.51 4.95 -12.00
N LEU A 160 5.88 4.75 -13.27
CA LEU A 160 6.20 3.43 -13.81
C LEU A 160 7.33 2.76 -13.01
N ARG A 161 8.32 3.55 -12.58
CA ARG A 161 9.39 3.09 -11.70
C ARG A 161 8.87 2.55 -10.37
N ASN A 162 7.99 3.28 -9.68
CA ASN A 162 7.39 2.80 -8.43
C ASN A 162 6.52 1.55 -8.64
N LYS A 163 5.78 1.47 -9.76
CA LYS A 163 5.04 0.24 -10.14
C LYS A 163 5.98 -0.95 -10.28
N SER A 164 7.12 -0.78 -10.96
CA SER A 164 8.13 -1.83 -11.13
C SER A 164 8.78 -2.24 -9.81
N ILE A 165 9.08 -1.29 -8.93
CA ILE A 165 9.61 -1.57 -7.57
C ILE A 165 8.61 -2.38 -6.75
N ILE A 166 7.35 -1.92 -6.67
CA ILE A 166 6.29 -2.64 -5.96
C ILE A 166 6.09 -4.04 -6.55
N HIS A 167 5.98 -4.14 -7.87
CA HIS A 167 5.78 -5.41 -8.54
C HIS A 167 6.92 -6.40 -8.26
N LYS A 168 8.19 -5.96 -8.33
CA LYS A 168 9.36 -6.78 -7.98
C LYS A 168 9.29 -7.29 -6.54
N TYR A 169 8.93 -6.43 -5.58
CA TYR A 169 8.75 -6.83 -4.18
C TYR A 169 7.64 -7.87 -4.03
N ILE A 170 6.49 -7.67 -4.69
CA ILE A 170 5.37 -8.61 -4.67
C ILE A 170 5.79 -9.97 -5.24
N VAL A 171 6.50 -9.99 -6.37
CA VAL A 171 6.98 -11.23 -6.99
C VAL A 171 7.99 -11.94 -6.08
N LYS A 172 8.97 -11.24 -5.50
CA LYS A 172 9.93 -11.85 -4.56
C LYS A 172 9.23 -12.42 -3.33
N THR A 173 8.31 -11.67 -2.75
CA THR A 173 7.62 -12.02 -1.51
C THR A 173 6.61 -13.15 -1.76
N PHE A 174 5.58 -12.93 -2.56
CA PHE A 174 4.45 -13.84 -2.64
C PHE A 174 4.72 -15.00 -3.61
N HIS A 175 5.33 -14.72 -4.77
CA HIS A 175 5.55 -15.75 -5.78
C HIS A 175 6.82 -16.58 -5.52
N LYS A 176 7.99 -15.94 -5.37
CA LYS A 176 9.27 -16.66 -5.26
C LYS A 176 9.49 -17.29 -3.88
N LYS A 177 9.26 -16.54 -2.78
CA LYS A 177 9.48 -17.04 -1.42
C LYS A 177 8.36 -17.99 -0.94
N HIS A 178 7.11 -17.71 -1.30
CA HIS A 178 5.95 -18.48 -0.81
C HIS A 178 5.24 -19.34 -1.87
N HIS A 179 5.78 -19.42 -3.09
CA HIS A 179 5.30 -20.29 -4.17
C HIS A 179 3.83 -20.08 -4.57
N ILE A 180 3.27 -18.89 -4.32
CA ILE A 180 1.94 -18.53 -4.81
C ILE A 180 2.05 -18.26 -6.32
N LYS A 181 1.13 -18.81 -7.11
CA LYS A 181 1.15 -18.58 -8.57
C LYS A 181 0.88 -17.11 -8.89
N GLU A 182 1.57 -16.56 -9.90
CA GLU A 182 1.43 -15.14 -10.24
C GLU A 182 0.00 -14.77 -10.64
N GLU A 183 -0.72 -15.66 -11.33
CA GLU A 183 -2.13 -15.45 -11.68
C GLU A 183 -3.08 -15.40 -10.48
N ASN A 184 -2.62 -15.84 -9.30
CA ASN A 184 -3.34 -15.81 -8.03
C ASN A 184 -2.91 -14.65 -7.13
N ILE A 185 -2.11 -13.72 -7.64
CA ILE A 185 -1.67 -12.53 -6.92
C ILE A 185 -2.17 -11.29 -7.68
N LEU A 186 -2.77 -10.36 -6.96
CA LEU A 186 -3.20 -9.07 -7.49
C LEU A 186 -2.86 -7.99 -6.47
N TRP A 187 -2.32 -6.86 -6.91
CA TRP A 187 -2.04 -5.74 -6.02
C TRP A 187 -2.49 -4.43 -6.64
N PHE A 188 -2.79 -3.46 -5.79
CA PHE A 188 -3.12 -2.08 -6.19
C PHE A 188 -2.88 -1.12 -5.03
N ARG A 189 -2.71 0.15 -5.35
CA ARG A 189 -2.76 1.25 -4.38
C ARG A 189 -4.08 2.00 -4.58
N ASN A 190 -4.83 2.24 -3.51
CA ASN A 190 -5.99 3.12 -3.60
C ASN A 190 -5.56 4.56 -3.88
N PHE A 191 -6.30 5.28 -4.72
CA PHE A 191 -6.13 6.73 -4.90
C PHE A 191 -6.32 7.48 -3.58
N ASN A 192 -5.69 8.66 -3.45
CA ASN A 192 -5.72 9.48 -2.23
C ASN A 192 -7.15 9.79 -1.71
N HIS A 193 -8.16 9.87 -2.59
CA HIS A 193 -9.55 10.11 -2.20
C HIS A 193 -10.29 8.86 -1.68
N LEU A 194 -9.77 7.65 -1.95
CA LEU A 194 -10.34 6.36 -1.51
C LEU A 194 -9.64 5.81 -0.27
N GLN A 195 -8.44 6.29 0.04
CA GLN A 195 -7.68 5.86 1.20
C GLN A 195 -8.35 6.31 2.50
N SER A 196 -8.46 5.39 3.44
CA SER A 196 -8.93 5.69 4.79
C SER A 196 -7.85 6.35 5.65
N ILE A 197 -6.56 6.10 5.35
CA ILE A 197 -5.40 6.65 6.06
C ILE A 197 -4.45 7.17 5.00
N LYS A 198 -4.41 8.49 4.79
CA LYS A 198 -3.61 9.13 3.74
C LYS A 198 -2.15 9.34 4.15
N THR A 199 -1.91 9.41 5.45
CA THR A 199 -0.60 9.73 6.02
C THR A 199 0.36 8.55 5.95
N LEU A 200 -0.13 7.29 5.99
CA LEU A 200 0.73 6.12 5.92
C LEU A 200 0.59 5.37 4.60
N SER A 201 1.73 5.13 3.95
CA SER A 201 1.75 4.42 2.68
C SER A 201 1.42 2.95 2.84
N HIS A 202 0.61 2.45 1.93
CA HIS A 202 0.24 1.05 1.88
C HIS A 202 -0.20 0.65 0.48
N ILE A 203 -0.03 -0.63 0.19
CA ILE A 203 -0.62 -1.29 -0.98
C ILE A 203 -1.51 -2.43 -0.52
N HIS A 204 -2.58 -2.63 -1.27
CA HIS A 204 -3.47 -3.76 -1.07
C HIS A 204 -2.96 -4.93 -1.91
N VAL A 205 -2.89 -6.11 -1.30
CA VAL A 205 -2.51 -7.36 -1.97
C VAL A 205 -3.62 -8.37 -1.76
N LEU A 206 -4.18 -8.86 -2.85
CA LEU A 206 -5.17 -9.92 -2.87
C LEU A 206 -4.48 -11.20 -3.33
N VAL A 207 -4.67 -12.27 -2.56
CA VAL A 207 -4.15 -13.60 -2.91
C VAL A 207 -5.29 -14.61 -2.95
N LYS A 208 -5.30 -15.46 -3.98
CA LYS A 208 -6.36 -16.44 -4.22
C LYS A 208 -5.89 -17.87 -4.01
N ASP A 209 -6.75 -18.68 -3.39
CA ASP A 209 -6.54 -20.11 -3.13
C ASP A 209 -5.25 -20.40 -2.34
N VAL A 210 -4.89 -19.50 -1.42
CA VAL A 210 -3.68 -19.64 -0.59
C VAL A 210 -4.02 -20.39 0.70
N PRO A 211 -3.30 -21.48 1.02
CA PRO A 211 -3.46 -22.20 2.29
C PRO A 211 -3.17 -21.32 3.51
N SER A 212 -3.87 -21.57 4.63
CA SER A 212 -3.68 -20.80 5.87
C SER A 212 -2.24 -20.79 6.37
N HIS A 213 -1.53 -21.92 6.34
CA HIS A 213 -0.13 -21.98 6.79
C HIS A 213 0.81 -21.07 5.95
N THR A 214 0.49 -20.86 4.67
CA THR A 214 1.25 -19.94 3.82
C THR A 214 0.95 -18.49 4.19
N LEU A 215 -0.30 -18.18 4.53
CA LEU A 215 -0.67 -16.84 5.03
C LEU A 215 0.00 -16.56 6.37
N ASP A 216 -0.02 -17.51 7.30
CA ASP A 216 0.61 -17.37 8.61
C ASP A 216 2.12 -17.13 8.49
N ALA A 217 2.76 -17.71 7.47
CA ALA A 217 4.18 -17.47 7.17
C ALA A 217 4.47 -16.10 6.52
N ILE A 218 3.46 -15.42 5.99
CA ILE A 218 3.56 -14.10 5.34
C ILE A 218 3.23 -12.97 6.32
N LEU A 219 2.18 -13.16 7.11
CA LEU A 219 1.65 -12.15 8.02
C LEU A 219 2.67 -11.81 9.11
N GLU A 220 2.64 -10.55 9.54
CA GLU A 220 3.54 -10.00 10.56
C GLU A 220 5.04 -10.08 10.18
N THR A 221 5.33 -10.19 8.88
CA THR A 221 6.69 -10.12 8.32
C THR A 221 6.85 -8.91 7.40
N GLU A 222 8.09 -8.60 7.07
CA GLU A 222 8.51 -7.63 6.05
C GLU A 222 8.50 -8.22 4.63
N GLY A 223 8.20 -9.51 4.47
CA GLY A 223 8.20 -10.21 3.19
C GLY A 223 9.61 -10.59 2.71
N ALA A 224 9.91 -10.35 1.44
CA ALA A 224 11.22 -10.53 0.83
C ALA A 224 11.76 -9.18 0.34
N LEU A 225 12.59 -8.55 1.15
CA LEU A 225 13.15 -7.22 0.89
C LEU A 225 13.91 -7.13 -0.43
N LEU A 226 13.92 -5.93 -1.02
CA LEU A 226 14.68 -5.59 -2.22
C LEU A 226 16.14 -5.30 -1.88
N THR A 227 17.02 -5.68 -2.81
CA THR A 227 18.45 -5.42 -2.75
C THR A 227 18.84 -4.30 -3.70
N GLU A 228 20.03 -3.73 -3.54
CA GLU A 228 20.58 -2.75 -4.49
C GLU A 228 20.56 -3.29 -5.94
N GLN A 229 20.86 -4.57 -6.12
CA GLN A 229 20.83 -5.20 -7.44
C GLN A 229 19.42 -5.20 -8.04
N ASP A 230 18.38 -5.41 -7.23
CA ASP A 230 17.00 -5.37 -7.73
C ASP A 230 16.65 -3.99 -8.29
N TYR A 231 17.09 -2.89 -7.64
CA TYR A 231 16.89 -1.54 -8.16
C TYR A 231 17.66 -1.28 -9.46
N LEU A 232 18.93 -1.69 -9.51
CA LEU A 232 19.74 -1.55 -10.72
C LEU A 232 19.11 -2.30 -11.91
N ASP A 233 18.56 -3.50 -11.67
CA ASP A 233 17.90 -4.29 -12.70
C ASP A 233 16.60 -3.62 -13.18
N ILE A 234 15.79 -3.07 -12.26
CA ILE A 234 14.58 -2.31 -12.60
C ILE A 234 14.93 -1.10 -13.45
N ASP A 235 15.91 -0.30 -13.00
CA ASP A 235 16.30 0.92 -13.69
C ASP A 235 16.84 0.59 -15.09
N LYS A 236 17.66 -0.45 -15.24
CA LYS A 236 18.11 -0.93 -16.56
C LYS A 236 16.96 -1.37 -17.46
N GLN A 237 15.96 -2.07 -16.92
CA GLN A 237 14.80 -2.48 -17.71
C GLN A 237 14.01 -1.28 -18.23
N LEU A 238 13.80 -0.27 -17.40
CA LEU A 238 13.07 0.95 -17.77
C LEU A 238 13.80 1.78 -18.82
N HIS A 239 15.13 1.89 -18.74
CA HIS A 239 15.92 2.61 -19.76
C HIS A 239 15.93 1.92 -21.14
N ASN A 240 15.58 0.63 -21.21
CA ASN A 240 15.55 -0.14 -22.46
C ASN A 240 14.14 -0.26 -23.08
N LEU A 241 13.12 0.34 -22.45
CA LEU A 241 11.74 0.40 -22.96
C LEU A 241 11.52 1.67 -23.79
#